data_AF-A0A2S2PQG4-F1
#
_entry.id   AF-A0A2S2PQG4-F1
#
_cell.length_a   1.000
_cell.length_b   1.000
_cell.length_c   1.000
_cell.angle_alpha   90.00
_cell.angle_beta   90.00
_cell.angle_gamma   90.00
#
_symmetry.space_group_name_H-M   'P 1'
#
loop_
_entity.id
_entity.type
_entity.pdbx_description
1 polymer ?
#
loop_
_entity_poly.entity_id
_entity_poly.type
_entity_poly.pdbx_seq_one_letter_code
_entity_poly.pdbx_strand_id
1 'polypeptide(L)'
;MMKTYSYLSTATYDVINIRTGKQVTLRDTKHNPREIMVAKWSPNDSSLAIVDNYNIYYIQTAAKPNHVKQITFHGSKDLYNGIPDWVYTEEIFGSNSAMWFSKR
;
A
#
# COMPACT_ATOMS: atom_id res chain seq x y z
N MET A 1 -28.22 -3.72 -15.09
CA MET A 1 -27.53 -4.79 -14.34
C MET A 1 -26.14 -4.24 -14.01
N MET A 2 -25.96 -3.79 -12.78
CA MET A 2 -24.75 -3.06 -12.35
C MET A 2 -23.60 -4.08 -12.28
N LYS A 3 -22.57 -3.91 -13.12
CA LYS A 3 -21.38 -4.75 -13.10
C LYS A 3 -20.60 -4.42 -11.83
N THR A 4 -20.72 -5.25 -10.81
CA THR A 4 -19.92 -5.12 -9.58
C THR A 4 -18.53 -5.69 -9.85
N TYR A 5 -17.66 -4.88 -10.44
CA TYR A 5 -16.24 -5.21 -10.51
C TYR A 5 -15.62 -4.89 -9.16
N SER A 6 -15.04 -5.88 -8.49
CA SER A 6 -14.25 -5.65 -7.27
C SER A 6 -12.88 -5.08 -7.67
N TYR A 7 -12.76 -3.74 -7.74
CA TYR A 7 -11.50 -3.04 -8.06
C TYR A 7 -10.46 -3.10 -6.94
N LEU A 8 -10.91 -3.41 -5.73
CA LEU A 8 -10.06 -3.55 -4.56
C LEU A 8 -9.57 -4.99 -4.51
N SER A 9 -8.46 -5.27 -5.20
CA SER A 9 -7.67 -6.46 -4.94
C SER A 9 -6.71 -6.19 -3.78
N THR A 10 -6.53 -7.19 -2.93
CA THR A 10 -5.48 -7.21 -1.92
C THR A 10 -4.50 -8.32 -2.26
N ALA A 11 -3.26 -8.15 -1.81
CA ALA A 11 -2.25 -9.19 -1.87
C ALA A 11 -1.32 -9.13 -0.66
N THR A 12 -0.73 -10.27 -0.34
CA THR A 12 0.39 -10.35 0.58
C THR A 12 1.70 -10.04 -0.15
N TYR A 13 2.56 -9.23 0.46
CA TYR A 13 3.83 -8.83 -0.13
C TYR A 13 5.02 -9.26 0.72
N ASP A 14 6.09 -9.66 0.04
CA ASP A 14 7.41 -9.84 0.63
C ASP A 14 8.37 -8.75 0.16
N VAL A 15 9.23 -8.29 1.08
CA VAL A 15 10.37 -7.44 0.76
C VAL A 15 11.61 -8.32 0.65
N ILE A 16 12.23 -8.32 -0.53
CA ILE A 16 13.41 -9.13 -0.83
C ILE A 16 14.63 -8.22 -0.93
N ASN A 17 15.66 -8.52 -0.15
CA ASN A 17 16.97 -7.91 -0.33
C ASN A 17 17.67 -8.58 -1.52
N ILE A 18 17.80 -7.85 -2.63
CA ILE A 18 18.31 -8.38 -3.90
C ILE A 18 19.74 -8.93 -3.79
N ARG A 19 20.59 -8.33 -2.95
CA ARG A 19 21.99 -8.76 -2.79
C ARG A 19 22.12 -10.08 -2.02
N THR A 20 21.30 -10.26 -1.00
CA THR A 20 21.41 -11.41 -0.07
C THR A 20 20.37 -12.49 -0.32
N GLY A 21 19.34 -12.21 -1.11
CA GLY A 21 18.17 -13.07 -1.28
C GLY A 21 17.26 -13.14 -0.05
N LYS A 22 17.59 -12.45 1.05
CA LYS A 22 16.77 -12.48 2.26
C LYS A 22 15.38 -11.91 2.00
N GLN A 23 14.36 -12.73 2.24
CA GLN A 23 12.95 -12.41 2.05
C GLN A 23 12.26 -12.20 3.40
N VAL A 24 11.44 -11.16 3.50
CA VAL A 24 10.65 -10.85 4.70
C VAL A 24 9.24 -10.44 4.32
N THR A 25 8.25 -11.18 4.81
CA THR A 25 6.82 -10.85 4.64
C THR A 25 6.44 -9.60 5.43
N LEU A 26 5.65 -8.72 4.78
CA LEU A 26 5.01 -7.58 5.42
C LEU A 26 3.87 -8.06 6.33
N ARG A 27 3.97 -7.71 7.62
CA ARG A 27 3.07 -8.19 8.67
C ARG A 27 2.47 -7.05 9.48
N ASP A 28 1.30 -7.31 10.06
CA ASP A 28 0.64 -6.43 11.02
C ASP A 28 1.30 -6.52 12.41
N THR A 29 0.80 -5.75 13.38
CA THR A 29 1.31 -5.76 14.76
C THR A 29 1.02 -7.05 15.53
N LYS A 30 0.17 -7.93 14.99
CA LYS A 30 -0.14 -9.26 15.51
C LYS A 30 0.64 -10.36 14.79
N HIS A 31 1.60 -9.99 13.94
CA HIS A 31 2.42 -10.88 13.12
C HIS A 31 1.66 -11.65 12.02
N ASN A 32 0.45 -11.24 11.65
CA ASN A 32 -0.24 -11.80 10.49
C ASN A 32 0.25 -11.14 9.19
N PRO A 33 0.28 -11.83 8.04
CA PRO A 33 0.49 -11.18 6.75
C PRO A 33 -0.54 -10.06 6.51
N ARG A 34 -0.09 -8.93 5.97
CA ARG A 34 -1.00 -7.84 5.60
C ARG A 34 -1.69 -8.12 4.27
N GLU A 35 -2.97 -7.76 4.20
CA GLU A 35 -3.75 -7.70 2.96
C GLU A 35 -3.61 -6.30 2.36
N ILE A 36 -2.53 -6.10 1.60
CA ILE A 36 -2.15 -4.78 1.09
C ILE A 36 -2.92 -4.49 -0.20
N MET A 37 -3.57 -3.33 -0.24
CA MET A 37 -4.34 -2.84 -1.39
C MET A 37 -3.41 -2.21 -2.44
N VAL A 38 -2.41 -1.46 -1.99
CA VAL A 38 -1.36 -0.86 -2.85
C VAL A 38 -0.05 -0.80 -2.09
N ALA A 39 1.06 -1.13 -2.76
CA ALA A 39 2.41 -0.89 -2.28
C ALA A 39 3.18 -0.03 -3.30
N LYS A 40 3.88 1.00 -2.83
CA LYS A 40 4.63 1.93 -3.69
C LYS A 40 5.98 2.28 -3.09
N TRP A 41 7.05 2.02 -3.83
CA TRP A 41 8.40 2.46 -3.48
C TRP A 41 8.53 3.98 -3.63
N SER A 42 9.25 4.59 -2.70
CA SER A 42 9.74 5.95 -2.87
C SER A 42 10.69 6.01 -4.07
N PRO A 43 10.62 7.06 -4.89
CA PRO A 43 11.53 7.24 -6.01
C PRO A 43 12.95 7.65 -5.57
N ASN A 44 13.11 8.08 -4.31
CA ASN A 44 14.34 8.73 -3.83
C ASN A 44 15.20 7.82 -2.95
N ASP A 45 14.64 6.75 -2.39
CA ASP A 45 15.31 5.88 -1.43
C ASP A 45 14.63 4.50 -1.35
N SER A 46 14.97 3.72 -0.30
CA SER A 46 14.38 2.40 -0.05
C SER A 46 13.17 2.43 0.88
N SER A 47 12.48 3.57 1.00
CA SER A 47 11.25 3.66 1.77
C SER A 47 10.03 3.21 0.95
N LEU A 48 8.98 2.74 1.64
CA LEU A 48 7.77 2.20 1.04
C LEU A 48 6.54 2.86 1.67
N ALA A 49 5.55 3.20 0.86
CA ALA A 49 4.19 3.49 1.31
C ALA A 49 3.29 2.30 0.96
N ILE A 50 2.45 1.88 1.91
CA ILE A 50 1.48 0.81 1.71
C ILE A 50 0.09 1.30 2.13
N VAL A 51 -0.94 0.75 1.50
CA VAL A 51 -2.34 0.90 1.92
C VAL A 51 -2.85 -0.43 2.43
N ASP A 52 -3.32 -0.43 3.67
CA ASP A 52 -3.92 -1.59 4.33
C ASP A 52 -5.14 -1.09 5.10
N ASN A 53 -6.27 -1.81 4.98
CA ASN A 53 -7.55 -1.41 5.55
C ASN A 53 -7.86 0.09 5.34
N TYR A 54 -7.78 0.55 4.09
CA TYR A 54 -8.05 1.94 3.65
C TYR A 54 -7.20 3.02 4.32
N ASN A 55 -6.11 2.65 5.00
CA ASN A 55 -5.20 3.57 5.66
C ASN A 55 -3.80 3.50 5.07
N ILE A 56 -3.13 4.66 5.01
CA ILE A 56 -1.76 4.78 4.54
C ILE A 56 -0.82 4.47 5.71
N TYR A 57 0.16 3.62 5.43
CA TYR A 57 1.29 3.36 6.29
C TYR A 57 2.60 3.60 5.55
N TYR A 58 3.62 4.03 6.29
CA TYR A 58 4.94 4.34 5.79
C TYR A 58 6.00 3.48 6.46
N ILE A 59 6.88 2.91 5.66
CA ILE A 59 8.04 2.13 6.08
C ILE A 59 9.27 2.94 5.67
N GLN A 60 9.99 3.46 6.64
CA GLN A 60 11.11 4.36 6.40
C GLN A 60 12.28 3.69 5.67
N THR A 61 12.45 2.37 5.81
CA THR A 61 13.50 1.62 5.11
C THR A 61 13.14 0.16 4.90
N ALA A 62 13.39 -0.34 3.69
CA ALA A 62 13.24 -1.76 3.32
C ALA A 62 14.08 -2.72 4.17
N ALA A 63 15.15 -2.23 4.83
CA ALA A 63 15.96 -3.05 5.73
C ALA A 63 15.20 -3.46 7.01
N LYS A 64 14.15 -2.73 7.37
CA LYS A 64 13.27 -3.01 8.52
C LYS A 64 11.81 -2.96 8.05
N PRO A 65 11.37 -3.90 7.19
CA PRO A 65 10.12 -3.77 6.45
C PRO A 65 8.87 -3.80 7.35
N ASN A 66 8.98 -4.38 8.55
CA ASN A 66 7.90 -4.40 9.56
C ASN A 66 8.01 -3.27 10.60
N HIS A 67 8.93 -2.31 10.45
CA HIS A 67 8.94 -1.07 11.22
C HIS A 67 8.05 -0.05 10.51
N VAL A 68 6.75 -0.20 10.74
CA VAL A 68 5.69 0.53 10.04
C VAL A 68 5.20 1.71 10.88
N LYS A 69 5.03 2.88 10.25
CA LYS A 69 4.37 4.06 10.83
C LYS A 69 3.02 4.28 10.14
N GLN A 70 1.94 4.31 10.90
CA GLN A 70 0.62 4.69 10.37
C GLN A 70 0.54 6.20 10.14
N ILE A 71 -0.02 6.61 8.99
CA ILE A 71 -0.14 8.01 8.59
C ILE A 71 -1.60 8.49 8.67
N THR A 72 -2.56 7.64 8.28
CA THR A 72 -4.00 7.92 8.39
C THR A 72 -4.67 6.90 9.30
N PHE A 73 -5.76 7.28 9.97
CA PHE A 73 -6.34 6.49 11.06
C PHE A 73 -7.81 6.10 10.89
N HIS A 74 -8.53 6.74 9.97
CA HIS A 74 -9.99 6.63 9.85
C HIS A 74 -10.47 6.00 8.55
N GLY A 75 -9.57 5.35 7.80
CA GLY A 75 -9.92 4.66 6.57
C GLY A 75 -11.04 3.63 6.77
N SER A 76 -11.96 3.57 5.82
CA SER A 76 -13.10 2.65 5.78
C SER A 76 -13.59 2.44 4.35
N LYS A 77 -14.64 1.62 4.17
CA LYS A 77 -15.32 1.45 2.87
C LYS A 77 -15.99 2.72 2.35
N ASP A 78 -16.09 3.77 3.18
CA ASP A 78 -16.64 5.07 2.81
C ASP A 78 -15.56 6.17 2.81
N LEU A 79 -14.34 5.88 3.27
CA LEU A 79 -13.22 6.83 3.34
C LEU A 79 -11.91 6.18 2.94
N TYR A 80 -11.44 6.52 1.74
CA TYR A 80 -10.30 5.91 1.09
C TYR A 80 -9.08 6.81 1.22
N ASN A 81 -7.95 6.29 1.73
CA ASN A 81 -6.70 7.05 1.80
C ASN A 81 -5.66 6.43 0.88
N GLY A 82 -5.20 7.21 -0.11
CA GLY A 82 -4.08 6.82 -0.99
C GLY A 82 -4.43 5.80 -2.09
N ILE A 83 -5.69 5.36 -2.14
CA ILE A 83 -6.30 4.60 -3.23
C ILE A 83 -7.54 5.34 -3.74
N PRO A 84 -7.87 5.26 -5.04
CA PRO A 84 -9.09 5.84 -5.57
C PRO A 84 -10.31 4.95 -5.32
N ASP A 85 -11.50 5.55 -5.40
CA ASP A 85 -12.74 4.81 -5.54
C ASP A 85 -12.91 4.33 -7.00
N TRP A 86 -14.07 3.75 -7.32
CA TRP A 86 -14.35 3.24 -8.67
C TRP A 86 -14.23 4.33 -9.76
N VAL A 87 -14.91 5.48 -9.57
CA VAL A 87 -14.94 6.56 -10.55
C VAL A 87 -13.54 7.09 -10.79
N TYR A 88 -12.78 7.35 -9.72
CA TYR A 88 -11.43 7.86 -9.83
C TYR A 88 -10.45 6.83 -10.42
N THR A 89 -10.71 5.53 -10.23
CA THR A 89 -9.88 4.48 -10.83
C THR A 89 -10.05 4.45 -12.34
N GLU A 90 -11.29 4.36 -12.84
CA GLU A 90 -11.55 4.10 -14.26
C GLU A 90 -11.56 5.36 -15.12
N GLU A 91 -12.15 6.43 -14.61
CA GLU A 91 -12.50 7.60 -15.43
C GLU A 91 -11.54 8.77 -15.25
N ILE A 92 -10.82 8.84 -14.11
CA ILE A 92 -9.98 10.00 -13.77
C ILE A 92 -8.48 9.66 -13.79
N PHE A 93 -8.05 8.67 -13.01
CA PHE A 93 -6.63 8.36 -12.86
C PHE A 93 -6.14 7.25 -13.78
N GLY A 94 -7.00 6.30 -14.17
CA GLY A 94 -6.55 5.08 -14.86
C GLY A 94 -5.54 4.27 -14.04
N SER A 95 -5.59 4.37 -12.71
CA SER A 95 -4.62 3.78 -11.78
C SER A 95 -5.30 3.37 -10.47
N ASN A 96 -4.79 2.31 -9.83
CA ASN A 96 -5.25 1.86 -8.51
C ASN A 96 -4.63 2.64 -7.34
N SER A 97 -3.77 3.63 -7.61
CA SER A 97 -3.10 4.43 -6.59
C SER A 97 -3.48 5.91 -6.73
N ALA A 98 -3.82 6.53 -5.60
CA ALA A 98 -4.09 7.97 -5.49
C ALA A 98 -3.07 8.65 -4.53
N MET A 99 -1.82 8.18 -4.57
CA MET A 99 -0.73 8.73 -3.73
C MET A 99 0.53 8.97 -4.55
N TRP A 100 1.24 10.04 -4.21
CA TRP A 100 2.48 10.45 -4.87
C TRP A 100 3.53 10.81 -3.83
N PHE A 101 4.73 10.27 -4.01
CA PHE A 101 5.91 10.77 -3.32
C PHE A 101 6.34 12.09 -3.97
N SER A 102 6.78 13.06 -3.17
CA SER A 102 7.40 14.26 -3.72
C SER A 102 8.68 13.89 -4.48
N LYS A 103 8.94 14.64 -5.55
CA LYS A 103 10.29 14.72 -6.11
C LYS A 103 11.17 15.46 -5.09
N ARG A 104 12.43 15.07 -5.00
CA ARG A 104 13.40 15.73 -4.14
C ARG A 104 13.68 17.16 -4.62
#